data_AF-A0A7X0CQ91-F1
#
_entry.id   AF-A0A7X0CQ91-F1
#
_cell.length_a   1.000
_cell.length_b   1.000
_cell.length_c   1.000
_cell.angle_alpha   90.00
_cell.angle_beta   90.00
_cell.angle_gamma   90.00
#
_symmetry.space_group_name_H-M   'P 1'
#
loop_
_entity.id
_entity.type
_entity.pdbx_description
1 polymer ?
#
loop_
_entity_poly.entity_id
_entity_poly.type
_entity_poly.pdbx_seq_one_letter_code
_entity_poly.pdbx_strand_id
1 'polypeptide(L)'
;MSSNYKFHDQERPYFVTFTVVRWIDVFTRSEYKDILVDSLKYCIANKGLQLYAWVIMSNHVHLIMGTKEKPMQDILRDVKRHTSKMITKAISSNIQESRREWML
;
A
#
# COMPACT_ATOMS: atom_id res chain seq x y z
N MET A 1 -7.34 -24.14 -4.38
CA MET A 1 -6.85 -22.74 -4.36
C MET A 1 -7.53 -22.00 -3.23
N SER A 2 -6.82 -21.17 -2.45
CA SER A 2 -7.41 -20.36 -1.37
C SER A 2 -8.54 -19.47 -1.91
N SER A 3 -9.70 -19.50 -1.27
CA SER A 3 -10.81 -18.56 -1.50
C SER A 3 -10.63 -17.26 -0.73
N ASN A 4 -9.70 -17.22 0.22
CA ASN A 4 -9.50 -16.09 1.11
C ASN A 4 -8.89 -14.89 0.36
N TYR A 5 -9.23 -13.69 0.84
CA TYR A 5 -8.69 -12.39 0.36
C TYR A 5 -9.04 -12.04 -1.09
N LYS A 6 -10.31 -12.28 -1.48
CA LYS A 6 -10.84 -11.89 -2.79
C LYS A 6 -11.93 -10.82 -2.64
N PHE A 7 -11.96 -9.91 -3.61
CA PHE A 7 -13.07 -8.98 -3.79
C PHE A 7 -14.15 -9.67 -4.62
N HIS A 8 -15.32 -9.90 -4.01
CA HIS A 8 -16.43 -10.61 -4.66
C HIS A 8 -17.44 -9.65 -5.27
N ASP A 9 -17.82 -8.61 -4.52
CA ASP A 9 -18.81 -7.62 -4.90
C ASP A 9 -18.12 -6.26 -5.04
N GLN A 10 -17.95 -5.76 -6.27
CA GLN A 10 -17.20 -4.52 -6.50
C GLN A 10 -17.98 -3.26 -6.09
N GLU A 11 -19.27 -3.38 -5.77
CA GLU A 11 -20.12 -2.26 -5.35
C GLU A 11 -20.03 -2.00 -3.84
N ARG A 12 -19.46 -2.93 -3.07
CA ARG A 12 -19.33 -2.82 -1.61
C ARG A 12 -17.94 -2.35 -1.19
N PRO A 13 -17.84 -1.55 -0.12
CA PRO A 13 -16.55 -1.25 0.49
C PRO A 13 -15.98 -2.48 1.22
N TYR A 14 -14.65 -2.59 1.22
CA TYR A 14 -13.92 -3.62 1.92
C TYR A 14 -12.93 -3.03 2.91
N PHE A 15 -12.80 -3.69 4.05
CA PHE A 15 -11.65 -3.53 4.93
C PHE A 15 -10.48 -4.38 4.41
N VAL A 16 -9.35 -3.75 4.14
CA VAL A 16 -8.16 -4.36 3.55
C VAL A 16 -6.96 -4.11 4.45
N THR A 17 -6.24 -5.17 4.79
CA THR A 17 -4.96 -5.09 5.50
C THR A 17 -3.85 -5.72 4.67
N PHE A 18 -2.68 -5.09 4.65
CA PHE A 18 -1.46 -5.73 4.16
C PHE A 18 -0.25 -5.31 5.00
N THR A 19 0.72 -6.22 5.09
CA THR A 19 1.88 -6.09 5.97
C THR A 19 3.17 -6.00 5.14
N VAL A 20 4.18 -5.37 5.73
CA VAL A 20 5.56 -5.44 5.24
C VAL A 20 6.09 -6.85 5.49
N VAL A 21 6.88 -7.37 4.55
CA VAL A 21 7.54 -8.68 4.68
C VAL A 21 8.37 -8.72 5.96
N ARG A 22 8.26 -9.82 6.72
CA ARG A 22 8.89 -10.00 8.04
C ARG A 22 8.51 -8.95 9.10
N TRP A 23 7.41 -8.22 8.91
CA TRP A 23 6.93 -7.19 9.84
C TRP A 23 7.95 -6.08 10.13
N ILE A 24 8.83 -5.81 9.16
CA ILE A 24 9.84 -4.75 9.27
C ILE A 24 9.15 -3.39 9.38
N ASP A 25 9.60 -2.56 10.32
CA ASP A 25 9.09 -1.22 10.60
C ASP A 25 9.56 -0.17 9.56
N VAL A 26 9.18 -0.40 8.30
CA VAL A 26 9.45 0.49 7.16
C VAL A 26 8.80 1.84 7.37
N PHE A 27 7.53 1.89 7.72
CA PHE A 27 6.75 3.12 7.83
C PHE A 27 7.00 3.86 9.16
N THR A 28 8.20 3.78 9.71
CA THR A 28 8.64 4.65 10.82
C THR A 28 9.05 6.02 10.33
N ARG A 29 9.61 6.12 9.12
CA ARG A 29 9.95 7.40 8.47
C ARG A 29 8.80 7.92 7.62
N SER A 30 8.58 9.23 7.65
CA SER A 30 7.53 9.89 6.86
C SER A 30 7.76 9.73 5.36
N GLU A 31 9.00 9.82 4.89
CA GLU A 31 9.34 9.71 3.45
C GLU A 31 8.81 8.42 2.80
N TYR A 32 8.82 7.29 3.54
CA TYR A 32 8.29 6.02 3.03
C TYR A 32 6.76 5.96 3.12
N LYS A 33 6.14 6.64 4.09
CA LYS A 33 4.68 6.83 4.14
C LYS A 33 4.20 7.69 2.99
N ASP A 34 4.92 8.75 2.66
CA ASP A 34 4.56 9.69 1.61
C ASP A 34 4.47 8.99 0.24
N ILE A 35 5.39 8.07 -0.04
CA ILE A 35 5.34 7.21 -1.25
C ILE A 35 4.02 6.42 -1.32
N LEU A 36 3.58 5.83 -0.19
CA LEU A 36 2.32 5.09 -0.14
C LEU A 36 1.12 6.02 -0.32
N VAL A 37 1.11 7.16 0.37
CA VAL A 37 0.06 8.18 0.26
C VAL A 37 -0.07 8.70 -1.17
N ASP A 38 1.03 9.00 -1.84
CA ASP A 38 1.02 9.49 -3.22
C ASP A 38 0.57 8.41 -4.20
N SER A 39 0.92 7.14 -3.96
CA SER A 39 0.38 6.02 -4.73
C SER A 39 -1.14 5.88 -4.58
N LEU A 40 -1.68 6.12 -3.37
CA LEU A 40 -3.12 6.12 -3.12
C LEU A 40 -3.80 7.30 -3.82
N LYS A 41 -3.26 8.52 -3.68
CA LYS A 41 -3.75 9.72 -4.40
C LYS A 41 -3.79 9.50 -5.90
N TYR A 42 -2.73 8.93 -6.48
CA TYR A 42 -2.69 8.61 -7.91
C TYR A 42 -3.82 7.65 -8.30
N CYS A 43 -4.08 6.61 -7.49
CA CYS A 43 -5.17 5.68 -7.76
C CYS A 43 -6.57 6.29 -7.59
N ILE A 44 -6.73 7.25 -6.67
CA ILE A 44 -7.98 8.03 -6.53
C ILE A 44 -8.21 8.84 -7.81
N ALA A 45 -7.19 9.58 -8.26
CA ALA A 45 -7.31 10.49 -9.41
C ALA A 45 -7.40 9.78 -10.77
N ASN A 46 -6.81 8.58 -10.92
CA ASN A 46 -6.61 7.96 -12.25
C ASN A 46 -7.13 6.52 -12.39
N LYS A 47 -7.61 5.90 -11.30
CA LYS A 47 -8.04 4.48 -11.32
C LYS A 47 -9.40 4.23 -10.68
N GLY A 48 -10.09 5.30 -10.26
CA GLY A 48 -11.40 5.20 -9.61
C GLY A 48 -11.37 4.63 -8.19
N LEU A 49 -10.23 4.66 -7.50
CA LEU A 49 -10.16 4.26 -6.08
C LEU A 49 -11.04 5.18 -5.24
N GLN A 50 -11.93 4.61 -4.44
CA GLN A 50 -12.62 5.31 -3.37
C GLN A 50 -12.01 4.91 -2.04
N LEU A 51 -11.47 5.88 -1.30
CA LEU A 51 -10.84 5.64 0.00
C LEU A 51 -11.67 6.34 1.08
N TYR A 52 -12.28 5.55 1.97
CA TYR A 52 -13.18 6.03 3.01
C TYR A 52 -12.45 6.28 4.33
N ALA A 53 -11.53 5.40 4.69
CA ALA A 53 -10.66 5.53 5.86
C ALA A 53 -9.34 4.80 5.61
N TRP A 54 -8.28 5.23 6.28
CA TRP A 54 -6.98 4.57 6.20
C TRP A 54 -6.12 4.86 7.43
N VAL A 55 -5.20 3.97 7.72
CA VAL A 55 -4.11 4.19 8.67
C VAL A 55 -2.85 3.45 8.22
N ILE A 56 -1.70 4.11 8.37
CA ILE A 56 -0.38 3.52 8.14
C ILE A 56 0.28 3.33 9.51
N MET A 57 0.38 2.06 9.92
CA MET A 57 1.14 1.64 11.09
C MET A 57 2.62 1.48 10.70
N SER A 58 3.52 1.23 11.66
CA SER A 58 4.97 1.13 11.38
C SER A 58 5.34 0.04 10.37
N ASN A 59 4.58 -1.05 10.31
CA ASN A 59 4.89 -2.23 9.48
C ASN A 59 3.68 -2.79 8.70
N HIS A 60 2.53 -2.11 8.73
CA HIS A 60 1.33 -2.55 8.02
C HIS A 60 0.36 -1.40 7.76
N VAL A 61 -0.61 -1.65 6.88
CA VAL A 61 -1.56 -0.64 6.41
C VAL A 61 -2.97 -1.23 6.50
N HIS A 62 -3.91 -0.42 6.97
CA HIS A 62 -5.34 -0.72 6.93
C HIS A 62 -6.05 0.31 6.07
N LEU A 63 -6.94 -0.15 5.19
CA LEU A 63 -7.75 0.67 4.29
C LEU A 63 -9.21 0.24 4.39
N ILE A 64 -10.14 1.19 4.36
CA ILE A 64 -11.53 0.97 3.97
C ILE A 64 -11.68 1.56 2.58
N MET A 65 -11.82 0.69 1.57
CA MET A 65 -11.79 1.10 0.17
C MET A 65 -12.90 0.49 -0.67
N GLY A 66 -13.29 1.20 -1.71
CA GLY A 66 -14.19 0.76 -2.79
C GLY A 66 -13.64 1.20 -4.15
N THR A 67 -14.42 1.02 -5.20
CA THR A 67 -14.03 1.43 -6.56
C THR A 67 -15.24 1.85 -7.40
N LYS A 68 -15.01 2.72 -8.39
CA LYS A 68 -16.02 3.07 -9.42
C LYS A 68 -15.65 2.65 -10.83
N GLU A 69 -14.38 2.35 -11.11
CA GLU A 69 -13.90 2.15 -12.49
C GLU A 69 -13.18 0.81 -12.65
N LYS A 70 -12.06 0.64 -11.95
CA LYS A 70 -11.23 -0.57 -12.07
C LYS A 70 -11.53 -1.55 -10.95
N PRO A 71 -11.46 -2.87 -11.19
CA PRO A 71 -11.62 -3.85 -10.11
C PRO A 71 -10.65 -3.61 -8.95
N MET A 72 -11.12 -3.72 -7.71
CA MET A 72 -10.32 -3.44 -6.51
C MET A 72 -9.04 -4.27 -6.42
N GLN A 73 -9.05 -5.52 -6.90
CA GLN A 73 -7.86 -6.37 -6.97
C GLN A 73 -6.76 -5.77 -7.83
N ASP A 74 -7.11 -5.09 -8.93
CA ASP A 74 -6.12 -4.47 -9.82
C ASP A 74 -5.55 -3.21 -9.20
N ILE A 75 -6.40 -2.39 -8.58
CA ILE A 75 -5.98 -1.18 -7.85
C ILE A 75 -5.02 -1.58 -6.72
N LEU A 76 -5.42 -2.52 -5.86
CA LEU A 76 -4.62 -2.97 -4.72
C LEU A 76 -3.30 -3.60 -5.18
N ARG A 77 -3.32 -4.44 -6.24
CA ARG A 77 -2.10 -5.01 -6.84
C ARG A 77 -1.16 -3.89 -7.27
N ASP A 78 -1.67 -2.90 -7.98
CA ASP A 78 -0.85 -1.83 -8.53
C ASP A 78 -0.28 -0.92 -7.44
N VAL A 79 -1.06 -0.58 -6.39
CA VAL A 79 -0.58 0.14 -5.21
C VAL A 79 0.57 -0.62 -4.56
N LYS A 80 0.39 -1.92 -4.28
CA LYS A 80 1.44 -2.74 -3.65
C LYS A 80 2.68 -2.85 -4.53
N ARG A 81 2.51 -3.04 -5.84
CA ARG A 81 3.61 -3.16 -6.80
C ARG A 81 4.40 -1.86 -6.92
N HIS A 82 3.72 -0.74 -7.05
CA HIS A 82 4.36 0.57 -7.18
C HIS A 82 5.10 0.94 -5.90
N THR A 83 4.41 0.86 -4.76
CA THR A 83 4.99 1.25 -3.47
C THR A 83 6.16 0.36 -3.08
N SER A 84 6.09 -0.96 -3.28
CA SER A 84 7.23 -1.85 -3.05
C SER A 84 8.47 -1.42 -3.82
N LYS A 85 8.35 -1.13 -5.12
CA LYS A 85 9.48 -0.69 -5.95
C LYS A 85 10.04 0.66 -5.49
N MET A 86 9.16 1.62 -5.24
CA MET A 86 9.56 2.99 -4.90
C MET A 86 10.16 3.07 -3.51
N ILE A 87 9.60 2.37 -2.53
CA ILE A 87 10.13 2.29 -1.16
C ILE A 87 11.48 1.58 -1.15
N THR A 88 11.62 0.43 -1.83
CA THR A 88 12.91 -0.26 -1.93
C THR A 88 13.99 0.64 -2.55
N LYS A 89 13.64 1.37 -3.61
CA LYS A 89 14.54 2.37 -4.22
C LYS A 89 14.90 3.47 -3.22
N ALA A 90 13.91 4.03 -2.52
CA ALA A 90 14.12 5.10 -1.54
C ALA A 90 15.05 4.66 -0.41
N ILE A 91 14.81 3.47 0.17
CA ILE A 91 15.68 2.86 1.20
C ILE A 91 17.10 2.70 0.67
N SER A 92 17.27 2.10 -0.52
CA SER A 92 18.60 1.89 -1.12
C SER A 92 19.38 3.19 -1.33
N SER A 93 18.69 4.26 -1.75
CA SER A 93 19.30 5.59 -1.95
C SER A 93 19.47 6.41 -0.67
N ASN A 94 18.87 6.01 0.45
CA ASN A 94 18.89 6.80 1.67
C ASN A 94 20.12 6.49 2.53
N ILE A 95 21.12 7.38 2.46
CA ILE A 95 22.37 7.27 3.25
C ILE A 95 22.11 7.46 4.76
N GLN A 96 21.00 8.11 5.14
CA GLN A 96 20.63 8.36 6.53
C GLN A 96 19.82 7.20 7.16
N GLU A 97 19.45 6.18 6.39
CA GLU A 97 18.78 4.98 6.91
C GLU A 97 19.83 3.97 7.41
N SER A 98 20.10 4.00 8.72
CA SER A 98 21.05 3.08 9.34
C SER A 98 20.64 1.61 9.23
N ARG A 99 19.35 1.31 9.03
CA ARG A 99 18.84 -0.07 8.88
C ARG A 99 18.79 -0.54 7.42
N ARG A 100 19.30 0.23 6.45
CA ARG A 100 19.15 0.00 5.01
C ARG A 100 19.47 -1.44 4.59
N GLU A 101 20.65 -1.92 4.96
CA GLU A 101 21.11 -3.28 4.61
C GLU A 101 20.29 -4.40 5.28
N TRP A 102 19.66 -4.12 6.42
CA TRP A 102 18.80 -5.08 7.11
C TRP A 102 17.37 -5.10 6.54
N MET A 103 16.92 -3.97 5.97
CA MET A 103 15.58 -3.82 5.41
C MET A 103 15.43 -4.39 3.99
N LEU A 104 16.54 -4.58 3.26
CA LEU A 104 16.60 -5.03 1.87
C LEU A 104 17.06 -6.48 1.75
#